data_AF-A0A0X3VSX7-F1
#
_entry.id   AF-A0A0X3VSX7-F1
#
_cell.length_a   1.000
_cell.length_b   1.000
_cell.length_c   1.000
_cell.angle_alpha   90.00
_cell.angle_beta   90.00
_cell.angle_gamma   90.00
#
_symmetry.space_group_name_H-M   'P 1'
#
loop_
_entity.id
_entity.type
_entity.pdbx_description
1 polymer ?
#
loop_
_entity_poly.entity_id
_entity_poly.type
_entity_poly.pdbx_seq_one_letter_code
_entity_poly.pdbx_strand_id
1 'polypeptide(L)'
;MTSNDIRFDCRHRGDGGPLVIVPRIDGAPLTELIDGFEIAAGMQPAGDAYGGLIPEFFRFGPMQDHFLGRSTNAMGPKTPVLGCECGEWGCWPLMARITATADLVIWDSFEQPHRKTREYTAFGPFQFGRGQYDDALRALNAVIGPDET
;
A
#
# COMPACT_ATOMS: atom_id res chain seq x y z
N MET A 1 14.33 5.67 17.87
CA MET A 1 13.21 5.08 17.11
C MET A 1 13.76 4.67 15.78
N THR A 2 13.73 3.39 15.45
CA THR A 2 14.21 2.87 14.17
C THR A 2 13.17 3.23 13.11
N SER A 3 13.57 4.00 12.10
CA SER A 3 12.77 4.17 10.89
C SER A 3 12.69 2.81 10.18
N ASN A 4 11.51 2.48 9.67
CA ASN A 4 11.33 1.37 8.74
C ASN A 4 11.94 1.73 7.36
N ASP A 5 12.34 0.72 6.59
CA ASP A 5 12.69 0.81 5.16
C ASP A 5 11.47 0.45 4.31
N ILE A 6 11.10 1.28 3.33
CA ILE A 6 10.06 0.95 2.35
C ILE A 6 10.65 0.61 0.97
N ARG A 7 10.10 -0.39 0.29
CA ARG A 7 10.33 -0.65 -1.13
C ARG A 7 9.02 -0.99 -1.82
N PHE A 8 9.02 -0.95 -3.14
CA PHE A 8 7.87 -1.34 -3.95
C PHE A 8 8.28 -2.46 -4.89
N ASP A 9 7.75 -3.66 -4.65
CA ASP A 9 7.94 -4.79 -5.56
C ASP A 9 6.97 -4.63 -6.73
N CYS A 10 7.52 -4.63 -7.95
CA CYS A 10 6.75 -4.56 -9.18
C CYS A 10 6.87 -5.88 -9.93
N ARG A 11 5.74 -6.55 -10.17
CA ARG A 11 5.69 -7.83 -10.91
C ARG A 11 4.52 -7.85 -11.87
N HIS A 12 4.69 -8.42 -13.06
CA HIS A 12 3.57 -8.62 -13.98
C HIS A 12 2.75 -9.83 -13.54
N ARG A 13 1.42 -9.75 -13.64
CA ARG A 13 0.53 -10.87 -13.33
C ARG A 13 0.53 -11.89 -14.48
N GLY A 14 1.41 -12.88 -14.40
CA GLY A 14 1.64 -13.82 -15.49
C GLY A 14 2.42 -13.18 -16.64
N ASP A 15 2.69 -13.95 -17.70
CA ASP A 15 3.48 -13.47 -18.83
C ASP A 15 2.72 -12.37 -19.60
N GLY A 16 3.22 -11.13 -19.51
CA GLY A 16 2.64 -9.97 -20.18
C GLY A 16 1.33 -9.45 -19.59
N GLY A 17 0.92 -9.92 -18.40
CA GLY A 17 -0.22 -9.36 -17.68
C GLY A 17 0.08 -8.02 -17.01
N PRO A 18 -0.91 -7.37 -16.37
CA PRO A 18 -0.74 -6.03 -15.81
C PRO A 18 0.30 -5.98 -14.67
N LEU A 19 0.89 -4.80 -14.46
CA LEU A 19 1.85 -4.54 -13.40
C LEU A 19 1.17 -4.53 -12.03
N VAL A 20 1.70 -5.33 -11.11
CA VAL A 20 1.23 -5.43 -9.72
C VAL A 20 2.30 -4.82 -8.82
N ILE A 21 1.91 -3.84 -8.01
CA ILE A 21 2.77 -3.15 -7.05
C ILE A 21 2.44 -3.64 -5.64
N VAL A 22 3.43 -4.15 -4.92
CA VAL A 22 3.30 -4.56 -3.52
C VAL A 22 4.31 -3.80 -2.67
N PRO A 23 3.88 -2.98 -1.69
CA PRO A 23 4.80 -2.37 -0.74
C PRO A 23 5.51 -3.44 0.11
N ARG A 24 6.79 -3.23 0.38
CA ARG A 24 7.57 -3.96 1.38
C ARG A 24 8.00 -3.04 2.49
N ILE A 25 7.88 -3.51 3.73
CA ILE A 25 8.33 -2.79 4.92
C ILE A 25 9.35 -3.67 5.63
N ASP A 26 10.55 -3.14 5.85
CA ASP A 26 11.69 -3.87 6.44
C ASP A 26 11.98 -5.21 5.75
N GLY A 27 11.78 -5.22 4.43
CA GLY A 27 11.99 -6.41 3.58
C GLY A 27 10.82 -7.39 3.55
N ALA A 28 9.79 -7.26 4.38
CA ALA A 28 8.59 -8.11 4.35
C ALA A 28 7.50 -7.49 3.44
N PRO A 29 6.83 -8.27 2.57
CA PRO A 29 5.67 -7.78 1.82
C PRO A 29 4.56 -7.34 2.77
N LEU A 30 3.90 -6.23 2.46
CA LEU A 30 2.79 -5.74 3.27
C LEU A 30 1.64 -6.74 3.35
N THR A 31 1.44 -7.56 2.31
CA THR A 31 0.48 -8.67 2.28
C THR A 31 0.77 -9.69 3.39
N GLU A 32 2.04 -10.09 3.57
CA GLU A 32 2.42 -11.01 4.65
C GLU A 32 2.29 -10.37 6.04
N LEU A 33 2.61 -9.08 6.15
CA LEU A 33 2.49 -8.35 7.41
C LEU A 33 1.03 -8.24 7.87
N ILE A 34 0.11 -7.86 6.97
CA ILE A 34 -1.31 -7.74 7.34
C ILE A 34 -1.93 -9.09 7.63
N ASP A 35 -1.56 -10.13 6.88
CA ASP A 35 -2.04 -11.49 7.11
C ASP A 35 -1.60 -12.01 8.49
N GLY A 36 -0.30 -11.87 8.81
CA GLY A 36 0.22 -12.24 10.12
C GLY A 36 -0.46 -11.49 11.27
N PHE A 37 -0.74 -10.20 11.09
CA PHE A 37 -1.47 -9.39 12.06
C PHE A 37 -2.92 -9.87 12.25
N GLU A 38 -3.68 -10.03 11.17
CA GLU A 38 -5.08 -10.46 11.23
C GLU A 38 -5.22 -11.86 11.85
N ILE A 39 -4.30 -12.78 11.52
CA ILE A 39 -4.24 -14.13 12.09
C ILE A 39 -3.94 -14.07 13.59
N ALA A 40 -2.91 -13.31 14.01
CA ALA A 40 -2.55 -13.18 15.42
C ALA A 40 -3.66 -12.53 16.26
N ALA A 41 -4.43 -11.63 15.66
CA ALA A 41 -5.59 -11.00 16.28
C ALA A 41 -6.86 -11.87 16.26
N GLY A 42 -6.81 -13.08 15.68
CA GLY A 42 -7.96 -13.99 15.59
C GLY A 42 -9.08 -13.50 14.69
N MET A 43 -8.79 -12.60 13.74
CA MET A 43 -9.78 -12.11 12.79
C MET A 43 -10.14 -13.21 11.79
N GLN A 44 -11.42 -13.35 11.45
CA GLN A 44 -11.87 -14.37 10.51
C GLN A 44 -12.84 -13.77 9.47
N PRO A 45 -12.71 -14.11 8.18
CA PRO A 45 -11.56 -14.80 7.56
C PRO A 45 -10.29 -13.91 7.56
N ALA A 46 -9.11 -14.47 7.80
CA ALA A 46 -7.83 -13.76 7.71
C ALA A 46 -6.88 -14.51 6.78
N GLY A 47 -5.91 -13.79 6.21
CA GLY A 47 -4.95 -14.36 5.28
C GLY A 47 -5.44 -14.42 3.83
N ASP A 48 -4.49 -14.38 2.88
CA ASP A 48 -4.67 -14.71 1.45
C ASP A 48 -5.79 -13.92 0.76
N ALA A 49 -6.12 -12.73 1.27
CA ALA A 49 -7.17 -11.87 0.72
C ALA A 49 -6.58 -10.65 -0.02
N TYR A 50 -5.39 -10.22 0.37
CA TYR A 50 -4.77 -9.01 -0.15
C TYR A 50 -3.77 -9.31 -1.26
N GLY A 51 -3.95 -8.61 -2.39
CA GLY A 51 -3.00 -8.52 -3.48
C GLY A 51 -2.36 -7.14 -3.58
N GLY A 52 -1.48 -6.97 -4.56
CA GLY A 52 -0.92 -5.65 -4.87
C GLY A 52 -1.90 -4.74 -5.60
N LEU A 53 -1.51 -3.47 -5.73
CA LEU A 53 -2.23 -2.50 -6.55
C LEU A 53 -1.90 -2.72 -8.02
N ILE A 54 -2.88 -2.55 -8.89
CA ILE A 54 -2.74 -2.63 -10.34
C ILE A 54 -3.07 -1.26 -10.92
N PRO A 55 -2.06 -0.41 -11.21
CA PRO A 55 -2.28 0.94 -11.73
C PRO A 55 -3.09 0.95 -13.01
N GLU A 56 -2.87 0.00 -13.94
CA GLU A 56 -3.55 0.05 -15.24
C GLU A 56 -5.07 -0.12 -15.14
N PHE A 57 -5.56 -0.72 -14.05
CA PHE A 57 -6.99 -0.94 -13.84
C PHE A 57 -7.68 0.25 -13.18
N PHE A 58 -6.93 1.16 -12.56
CA PHE A 58 -7.49 2.21 -11.74
C PHE A 58 -6.67 3.50 -11.79
N ARG A 59 -7.38 4.62 -11.98
CA ARG A 59 -6.77 5.94 -12.00
C ARG A 59 -6.43 6.42 -10.58
N PHE A 60 -5.36 5.88 -10.00
CA PHE A 60 -4.75 6.38 -8.76
C PHE A 60 -4.00 7.71 -8.97
N GLY A 61 -3.81 8.12 -10.22
CA GLY A 61 -2.90 9.20 -10.60
C GLY A 61 -1.45 8.75 -10.49
N PRO A 62 -0.49 9.68 -10.50
CA PRO A 62 0.92 9.35 -10.35
C PRO A 62 1.16 8.55 -9.06
N MET A 63 1.82 7.39 -9.13
CA MET A 63 2.09 6.56 -7.95
C MET A 63 2.84 7.33 -6.85
N GLN A 64 3.69 8.28 -7.24
CA GLN A 64 4.36 9.17 -6.30
C GLN A 64 3.36 9.98 -5.46
N ASP A 65 2.34 10.58 -6.08
CA ASP A 65 1.33 11.35 -5.35
C ASP A 65 0.41 10.44 -4.54
N HIS A 66 0.11 9.25 -5.07
CA HIS A 66 -0.67 8.24 -4.39
C HIS A 66 -0.05 7.82 -3.06
N PHE A 67 1.20 7.37 -3.10
CA PHE A 67 1.97 6.97 -1.92
C PHE A 67 2.48 8.15 -1.10
N LEU A 68 2.20 9.40 -1.48
CA LEU A 68 2.35 10.56 -0.59
C LEU A 68 1.02 10.99 0.06
N GLY A 69 -0.07 10.26 -0.18
CA GLY A 69 -1.40 10.59 0.34
C GLY A 69 -2.04 11.80 -0.33
N ARG A 70 -1.60 12.17 -1.55
CA ARG A 70 -2.06 13.38 -2.26
C ARG A 70 -3.16 13.11 -3.29
N SER A 71 -3.32 11.87 -3.72
CA SER A 71 -4.38 11.45 -4.66
C SER A 71 -5.79 11.35 -4.02
N THR A 72 -5.95 11.73 -2.75
CA THR A 72 -7.14 11.46 -1.91
C THR A 72 -8.42 12.21 -2.27
N ASN A 73 -8.37 13.17 -3.19
CA ASN A 73 -9.51 14.07 -3.45
C ASN A 73 -10.78 13.36 -3.95
N ALA A 74 -10.67 12.14 -4.50
CA ALA A 74 -11.83 11.33 -4.92
C ALA A 74 -12.20 10.17 -3.97
N MET A 75 -11.29 9.74 -3.09
CA MET A 75 -11.40 8.46 -2.35
C MET A 75 -11.57 8.64 -0.83
N GLY A 76 -11.56 9.87 -0.33
CA GLY A 76 -11.60 10.17 1.10
C GLY A 76 -10.19 10.26 1.72
N PRO A 77 -10.08 10.41 3.05
CA PRO A 77 -8.82 10.78 3.72
C PRO A 77 -7.76 9.66 3.78
N LYS A 78 -8.07 8.47 3.25
CA LYS A 78 -7.18 7.31 3.27
C LYS A 78 -6.85 6.86 1.86
N THR A 79 -5.64 6.34 1.70
CA THR A 79 -5.08 5.84 0.45
C THR A 79 -5.13 4.31 0.45
N PRO A 80 -5.60 3.65 -0.63
CA PRO A 80 -5.44 2.21 -0.76
C PRO A 80 -3.96 1.86 -0.93
N VAL A 81 -3.46 0.97 -0.08
CA VAL A 81 -2.07 0.49 -0.10
C VAL A 81 -1.95 -0.97 -0.56
N LEU A 82 -3.06 -1.72 -0.52
CA LEU A 82 -3.22 -3.04 -1.14
C LEU A 82 -4.63 -3.16 -1.75
N GLY A 83 -4.74 -4.04 -2.74
CA GLY A 83 -6.00 -4.44 -3.37
C GLY A 83 -6.37 -5.88 -3.04
N CYS A 84 -7.31 -6.46 -3.78
CA CYS A 84 -7.64 -7.89 -3.71
C CYS A 84 -6.79 -8.69 -4.71
N GLU A 85 -6.48 -9.95 -4.41
CA GLU A 85 -5.79 -10.87 -5.34
C GLU A 85 -6.57 -11.11 -6.65
N CYS A 86 -7.88 -10.86 -6.67
CA CYS A 86 -8.67 -10.92 -7.90
C CYS A 86 -8.22 -9.85 -8.92
N GLY A 87 -7.51 -8.80 -8.48
CA GLY A 87 -7.03 -7.69 -9.29
C GLY A 87 -7.90 -6.43 -9.21
N GLU A 88 -9.07 -6.51 -8.58
CA GLU A 88 -9.93 -5.36 -8.30
C GLU A 88 -9.61 -4.80 -6.90
N TRP A 89 -9.10 -3.57 -6.79
CA TRP A 89 -8.79 -3.00 -5.47
C TRP A 89 -10.04 -2.76 -4.63
N GLY A 90 -11.16 -2.34 -5.24
CA GLY A 90 -12.42 -2.05 -4.54
C GLY A 90 -13.10 -3.28 -3.92
N CYS A 91 -12.71 -4.48 -4.34
CA CYS A 91 -13.22 -5.73 -3.81
C CYS A 91 -12.81 -5.92 -2.35
N TRP A 92 -11.52 -5.75 -2.04
CA TRP A 92 -10.96 -6.01 -0.70
C TRP A 92 -9.73 -5.14 -0.39
N PRO A 93 -9.88 -3.80 -0.29
CA PRO A 93 -8.72 -2.93 -0.12
C PRO A 93 -8.23 -2.88 1.32
N LEU A 94 -6.92 -2.77 1.49
CA LEU A 94 -6.32 -2.25 2.72
C LEU A 94 -6.06 -0.75 2.52
N MET A 95 -6.71 0.08 3.33
CA MET A 95 -6.58 1.52 3.29
C MET A 95 -5.70 1.99 4.44
N ALA A 96 -4.91 3.03 4.23
CA ALA A 96 -4.11 3.67 5.27
C ALA A 96 -4.19 5.19 5.16
N ARG A 97 -4.10 5.91 6.28
CA ARG A 97 -3.79 7.33 6.22
C ARG A 97 -2.28 7.47 6.01
N ILE A 98 -1.91 8.24 4.99
CA ILE A 98 -0.51 8.57 4.71
C ILE A 98 -0.29 10.05 5.04
N THR A 99 0.65 10.32 5.95
CA THR A 99 1.02 11.70 6.31
C THR A 99 2.49 11.92 5.97
N ALA A 100 2.75 12.74 4.96
CA ALA A 100 4.10 13.10 4.53
C ALA A 100 4.49 14.49 5.06
N THR A 101 5.62 14.57 5.73
CA THR A 101 6.26 15.80 6.21
C THR A 101 7.62 15.98 5.53
N ALA A 102 8.36 17.04 5.85
CA ALA A 102 9.70 17.26 5.30
C ALA A 102 10.69 16.14 5.67
N ASP A 103 10.54 15.50 6.83
CA ASP A 103 11.53 14.57 7.38
C ASP A 103 11.06 13.11 7.42
N LEU A 104 9.74 12.90 7.40
CA LEU A 104 9.09 11.62 7.70
C LEU A 104 7.84 11.40 6.83
N VAL A 105 7.59 10.14 6.47
CA VAL A 105 6.29 9.65 6.00
C VAL A 105 5.74 8.63 7.00
N ILE A 106 4.49 8.83 7.46
CA ILE A 106 3.80 7.92 8.39
C ILE A 106 2.67 7.23 7.65
N TRP A 107 2.58 5.91 7.79
CA TRP A 107 1.39 5.14 7.43
C TRP A 107 0.71 4.64 8.71
N ASP A 108 -0.53 5.04 8.92
CA ASP A 108 -1.29 4.70 10.11
C ASP A 108 -2.80 4.62 9.83
N SER A 109 -3.59 4.47 10.91
CA SER A 109 -5.06 4.43 10.83
C SER A 109 -5.57 3.45 9.77
N PHE A 110 -4.94 2.28 9.69
CA PHE A 110 -5.29 1.24 8.72
C PHE A 110 -6.75 0.83 8.87
N GLU A 111 -7.40 0.48 7.75
CA GLU A 111 -8.75 -0.07 7.77
C GLU A 111 -9.02 -0.96 6.56
N GLN A 112 -10.01 -1.83 6.75
CA GLN A 112 -10.65 -2.59 5.69
C GLN A 112 -12.12 -2.12 5.62
N PRO A 113 -12.55 -1.38 4.57
CA PRO A 113 -13.87 -0.74 4.49
C PRO A 113 -15.09 -1.68 4.55
N HIS A 114 -14.94 -2.92 4.09
CA HIS A 114 -15.95 -3.98 4.12
C HIS A 114 -16.00 -4.73 5.47
N ARG A 115 -15.06 -4.46 6.39
CA ARG A 115 -14.95 -5.10 7.71
C ARG A 115 -14.80 -4.06 8.83
N LYS A 116 -15.81 -3.18 8.92
CA LYS A 116 -15.85 -2.02 9.82
C LYS A 116 -15.68 -2.31 11.31
N THR A 117 -15.83 -3.56 11.75
CA THR A 117 -15.67 -3.98 13.16
C THR A 117 -14.25 -4.43 13.49
N ARG A 118 -13.34 -4.50 12.51
CA ARG A 118 -11.94 -4.88 12.73
C ARG A 118 -11.11 -3.67 13.13
N GLU A 119 -10.29 -3.88 14.17
CA GLU A 119 -9.39 -2.88 14.72
C GLU A 119 -7.95 -3.12 14.25
N TYR A 120 -7.42 -2.19 13.47
CA TYR A 120 -6.05 -2.25 12.95
C TYR A 120 -5.10 -1.26 13.66
N THR A 121 -5.51 -0.71 14.80
CA THR A 121 -4.75 0.30 15.55
C THR A 121 -3.37 -0.19 15.97
N ALA A 122 -3.20 -1.50 16.20
CA ALA A 122 -1.93 -2.12 16.57
C ALA A 122 -1.10 -2.62 15.36
N PHE A 123 -1.59 -2.47 14.13
CA PHE A 123 -0.85 -2.89 12.93
C PHE A 123 0.25 -1.90 12.54
N GLY A 124 0.02 -0.62 12.80
CA GLY A 124 1.00 0.45 12.64
C GLY A 124 1.17 1.25 13.94
N PRO A 125 1.69 2.48 13.87
CA PRO A 125 2.14 3.18 12.68
C PRO A 125 3.47 2.63 12.13
N PHE A 126 3.62 2.66 10.81
CA PHE A 126 4.93 2.53 10.15
C PHE A 126 5.50 3.92 9.87
N GLN A 127 6.80 4.09 10.10
CA GLN A 127 7.47 5.39 9.99
C GLN A 127 8.68 5.27 9.09
N PHE A 128 8.73 6.09 8.04
CA PHE A 128 9.77 6.05 7.03
C PHE A 128 10.52 7.38 6.97
N GLY A 129 11.84 7.35 6.95
CA GLY A 129 12.67 8.53 6.72
C GLY A 129 12.43 9.07 5.31
N ARG A 130 12.23 10.38 5.19
CA ARG A 130 11.78 10.99 3.92
C ARG A 130 12.71 10.71 2.74
N GLY A 131 14.03 10.77 2.95
CA GLY A 131 15.00 10.50 1.89
C GLY A 131 14.89 9.08 1.33
N GLN A 132 14.83 8.08 2.23
CA GLN A 132 14.67 6.66 1.88
C GLN A 132 13.34 6.42 1.15
N TYR A 133 12.26 7.05 1.62
CA TYR A 133 10.94 6.98 0.99
C TYR A 133 10.93 7.56 -0.42
N ASP A 134 11.50 8.74 -0.61
CA ASP A 134 11.56 9.42 -1.91
C ASP A 134 12.44 8.63 -2.91
N ASP A 135 13.50 7.96 -2.45
CA ASP A 135 14.29 7.04 -3.27
C ASP A 135 13.47 5.82 -3.74
N ALA A 136 12.68 5.23 -2.84
CA ALA A 136 11.78 4.12 -3.19
C ALA A 136 10.72 4.53 -4.22
N LEU A 137 10.16 5.74 -4.11
CA LEU A 137 9.22 6.28 -5.11
C LEU A 137 9.89 6.57 -6.45
N ARG A 138 11.13 7.09 -6.46
CA ARG A 138 11.90 7.27 -7.70
C ARG A 138 12.13 5.94 -8.41
N ALA A 139 12.50 4.90 -7.65
CA ALA A 139 12.69 3.55 -8.19
C ALA A 139 11.36 3.00 -8.76
N LEU A 140 10.24 3.20 -8.05
CA LEU A 140 8.91 2.80 -8.52
C LEU A 140 8.55 3.48 -9.85
N ASN A 141 8.68 4.81 -9.93
CA ASN A 141 8.35 5.56 -11.15
C ASN A 141 9.21 5.15 -12.35
N ALA A 142 10.48 4.78 -12.12
CA ALA A 142 11.36 4.29 -13.18
C ALA A 142 10.87 2.96 -13.78
N VAL A 143 10.09 2.16 -13.04
CA VAL A 143 9.51 0.90 -13.51
C VAL A 143 8.19 1.10 -14.26
N ILE A 144 7.34 2.01 -13.78
CA ILE A 144 5.98 2.23 -14.33
C ILE A 144 6.03 3.00 -15.66
N GLY A 145 7.12 3.73 -15.94
CA GLY A 145 7.29 4.49 -17.16
C GLY A 145 6.56 5.84 -17.15
N PRO A 146 6.87 6.76 -18.08
CA PRO A 146 6.42 8.15 -18.06
C PRO A 146 4.97 8.39 -18.56
N ASP A 147 4.24 7.38 -19.03
CA ASP A 147 2.95 7.57 -19.73
C ASP A 147 1.70 7.61 -18.81
N GLU A 148 1.88 7.68 -17.49
CA GLU A 148 0.78 7.84 -16.52
C GLU A 148 0.88 9.12 -15.67
N THR A 149 1.44 10.21 -16.24
CA THR A 149 1.42 11.58 -15.65
C THR A 149 0.33 12.47 -16.24
#